data_AF-A0A918IPJ9-F1
#
_entry.id   AF-A0A918IPJ9-F1
#
_cell.length_a   1.000
_cell.length_b   1.000
_cell.length_c   1.000
_cell.angle_alpha   90.00
_cell.angle_beta   90.00
_cell.angle_gamma   90.00
#
_symmetry.space_group_name_H-M   'P 1'
#
loop_
_entity.id
_entity.type
_entity.pdbx_description
1 polymer ?
#
loop_
_entity_poly.entity_id
_entity_poly.type
_entity_poly.pdbx_seq_one_letter_code
_entity_poly.pdbx_strand_id
1 'polypeptide(L)'
;MPSKTDTLDDAVKRETPRPYILAKDGGAGARERLLVALCDHSYIGRVTDTPAIDAPITQDEAQRFILSQIGPVSEAKLQNMLHVAWTRLSYATSPEQMLSLEHLITAISIGIGMMRHEEAPQIIERNLLREETRGAAEMQTHALNRWRRLSRLADQG
;
A
#
# COMPACT_ATOMS: atom_id res chain seq x y z
N MET A 1 -40.00 3.27 7.73
CA MET A 1 -38.91 2.42 7.20
C MET A 1 -37.90 3.34 6.52
N PRO A 2 -36.71 3.58 7.07
CA PRO A 2 -35.74 4.45 6.42
C PRO A 2 -34.91 3.66 5.40
N SER A 3 -34.76 4.24 4.21
CA SER A 3 -34.05 3.72 3.05
C SER A 3 -32.55 3.70 3.28
N LYS A 4 -31.94 2.53 3.10
CA LYS A 4 -30.49 2.33 3.02
C LYS A 4 -29.96 2.81 1.66
N THR A 5 -29.70 4.10 1.52
CA THR A 5 -28.90 4.64 0.42
C THR A 5 -28.09 5.83 0.91
N ASP A 6 -27.24 5.58 1.90
CA ASP A 6 -26.02 6.37 2.13
C ASP A 6 -24.85 5.42 1.86
N THR A 7 -24.62 5.17 0.56
CA THR A 7 -23.62 4.25 0.04
C THR A 7 -22.25 4.90 0.02
N LEU A 8 -21.37 4.37 0.87
CA LEU A 8 -19.91 4.19 0.74
C LEU A 8 -18.98 5.39 0.39
N ASP A 9 -19.45 6.46 -0.27
CA ASP A 9 -18.60 7.53 -0.79
C ASP A 9 -18.16 8.55 0.28
N ASP A 10 -18.89 8.62 1.41
CA ASP A 10 -18.52 9.48 2.53
C ASP A 10 -17.47 8.85 3.47
N ALA A 11 -17.24 7.54 3.37
CA ALA A 11 -16.22 6.86 4.16
C ALA A 11 -14.79 7.13 3.64
N VAL A 12 -14.64 7.48 2.36
CA VAL A 12 -13.33 7.73 1.72
C VAL A 12 -12.82 9.16 1.97
N LYS A 13 -13.68 10.09 2.42
CA LYS A 13 -13.32 11.51 2.56
C LYS A 13 -12.85 11.93 3.96
N ARG A 14 -12.66 11.01 4.91
CA ARG A 14 -12.22 11.34 6.28
C ARG A 14 -11.13 10.43 6.86
N GLU A 15 -10.27 9.88 6.02
CA GLU A 15 -8.98 9.38 6.50
C GLU A 15 -7.99 10.54 6.66
N THR A 16 -8.27 11.42 7.62
CA THR A 16 -7.15 12.06 8.31
C THR A 16 -6.40 10.94 9.01
N PRO A 17 -5.15 10.63 8.64
CA PRO A 17 -4.38 9.63 9.35
C PRO A 17 -4.36 10.07 10.82
N ARG A 18 -4.81 9.19 11.73
CA ARG A 18 -4.68 9.46 13.16
C ARG A 18 -3.20 9.79 13.39
N PRO A 19 -2.86 10.98 13.92
CA PRO A 19 -1.47 11.27 14.22
C PRO A 19 -1.01 10.18 15.18
N TYR A 20 0.13 9.56 14.87
CA TYR A 20 0.82 8.73 15.83
C TYR A 20 0.88 9.51 17.15
N ILE A 21 0.24 8.99 18.20
CA ILE A 21 0.44 9.51 19.55
C ILE A 21 1.79 8.95 19.99
N LEU A 22 2.85 9.53 19.44
CA LEU A 22 4.14 9.50 20.10
C LEU A 22 4.00 10.40 21.32
N ALA A 23 4.41 9.88 22.48
CA ALA A 23 4.22 10.52 23.76
C ALA A 23 4.66 11.99 23.70
N LYS A 24 3.76 12.89 24.08
CA LYS A 24 4.04 14.33 24.25
C LYS A 24 4.92 14.55 25.47
N ASP A 25 6.17 14.13 25.41
CA ASP A 25 7.19 14.62 26.34
C ASP A 25 8.24 15.37 25.55
N GLY A 26 8.47 16.62 25.95
CA GLY A 26 9.19 17.65 25.21
C GLY A 26 10.58 17.20 24.78
N GLY A 27 10.73 17.02 23.47
CA GLY A 27 11.99 16.67 22.82
C GLY A 27 11.83 15.43 21.95
N ALA A 28 10.97 15.49 20.93
CA ALA A 28 10.92 14.42 19.92
C ALA A 28 12.32 14.27 19.31
N GLY A 29 13.03 13.21 19.70
CA GLY A 29 14.42 12.97 19.31
C GLY A 29 14.54 12.91 17.78
N ALA A 30 15.74 13.10 17.23
CA ALA A 30 15.95 13.03 15.78
C ALA A 30 15.43 11.74 15.14
N ARG A 31 15.44 10.64 15.91
CA ARG A 31 14.90 9.32 15.55
C ARG A 31 13.37 9.37 15.36
N GLU A 32 12.66 10.04 16.26
CA GLU A 32 11.21 10.22 16.18
C GLU A 32 10.85 11.12 15.00
N ARG A 33 11.62 12.20 14.78
CA ARG A 33 11.46 13.06 13.60
C ARG A 33 11.67 12.29 12.30
N LEU A 34 12.62 11.35 12.25
CA LEU A 34 12.81 10.49 11.09
C LEU A 34 11.57 9.61 10.83
N LEU A 35 11.02 8.96 11.87
CA LEU A 35 9.82 8.13 11.74
C LEU A 35 8.59 8.94 11.31
N VAL A 36 8.35 10.09 11.94
CA VAL A 36 7.26 11.01 11.59
C VAL A 36 7.42 11.50 10.14
N ALA A 37 8.62 11.89 9.75
CA ALA A 37 8.89 12.38 8.40
C ALA A 37 8.81 11.28 7.32
N LEU A 38 8.77 10.00 7.68
CA LEU A 38 8.39 8.92 6.75
C LEU A 38 6.88 8.79 6.62
N CYS A 39 6.12 9.02 7.70
CA CYS A 39 4.66 8.97 7.68
C CYS A 39 4.00 10.22 7.05
N ASP A 40 4.67 11.37 7.13
CA ASP A 40 4.13 12.65 6.68
C ASP A 40 4.31 12.85 5.17
N HIS A 41 3.18 12.83 4.46
CA HIS A 41 3.08 13.06 3.01
C HIS A 41 3.40 14.51 2.61
N SER A 42 3.31 15.43 3.57
CA SER A 42 3.55 16.86 3.39
C SER A 42 4.96 17.29 3.77
N TYR A 43 5.83 16.35 4.15
CA TYR A 43 7.25 16.63 4.38
C TYR A 43 7.95 16.92 3.05
N ILE A 44 7.69 18.12 2.55
CA ILE A 44 8.43 18.88 1.53
C ILE A 44 9.60 19.59 2.25
N GLY A 45 10.18 18.95 3.28
CA GLY A 45 11.59 19.23 3.58
C GLY A 45 12.39 18.79 2.37
N ARG A 46 13.48 19.48 2.03
CA ARG A 46 14.37 18.95 0.99
C ARG A 46 14.71 17.52 1.41
N VAL A 47 14.60 16.56 0.50
CA VAL A 47 14.88 15.14 0.80
C VAL A 47 16.32 14.95 1.34
N THR A 48 17.15 15.98 1.21
CA THR A 48 18.49 16.15 1.79
C THR A 48 18.52 16.33 3.31
N ASP A 49 17.43 16.75 3.95
CA ASP A 49 17.42 17.11 5.37
C ASP A 49 17.04 15.90 6.24
N THR A 50 17.84 14.83 6.12
CA THR A 50 17.76 13.72 7.08
C THR A 50 18.21 14.25 8.43
N PRO A 51 17.38 14.19 9.50
CA PRO A 51 17.77 14.70 10.80
C PRO A 51 19.03 13.99 11.29
N ALA A 52 19.97 14.71 11.90
CA ALA A 52 21.16 14.13 12.52
C ALA A 52 20.74 13.23 13.69
N ILE A 53 21.17 11.98 13.71
CA ILE A 53 20.75 10.96 14.69
C ILE A 53 21.96 10.58 15.54
N ASP A 54 21.85 10.74 16.86
CA ASP A 54 22.95 10.44 17.80
C ASP A 54 23.06 8.93 18.12
N ALA A 55 22.00 8.17 17.88
CA ALA A 55 21.95 6.72 18.08
C ALA A 55 21.03 6.06 17.04
N PRO A 56 21.49 5.01 16.34
CA PRO A 56 20.73 4.42 15.25
C PRO A 56 19.39 3.85 15.74
N ILE A 57 18.38 3.89 14.88
CA ILE A 57 17.15 3.11 15.05
C ILE A 57 17.54 1.64 14.95
N THR A 58 17.20 0.85 15.97
CA THR A 58 17.47 -0.60 15.98
C THR A 58 16.53 -1.34 15.02
N GLN A 59 16.94 -2.53 14.59
CA GLN A 59 16.11 -3.37 13.73
C GLN A 59 14.75 -3.69 14.39
N ASP A 60 14.72 -3.95 15.69
CA ASP A 60 13.50 -4.25 16.44
C ASP A 60 12.54 -3.05 16.50
N GLU A 61 13.06 -1.83 16.67
CA GLU A 61 12.23 -0.62 16.63
C GLU A 61 11.66 -0.37 15.23
N ALA A 62 12.48 -0.56 14.19
CA ALA A 62 12.01 -0.44 12.81
C ALA A 62 10.91 -1.46 12.49
N GLN A 63 11.07 -2.70 12.95
CA GLN A 63 10.06 -3.75 12.81
C GLN A 63 8.78 -3.41 13.57
N ARG A 64 8.87 -3.05 14.86
CA ARG A 64 7.71 -2.64 15.66
C ARG A 64 6.95 -1.47 15.02
N PHE A 65 7.69 -0.49 14.50
CA PHE A 65 7.11 0.62 13.76
C PHE A 65 6.34 0.12 12.54
N ILE A 66 6.95 -0.68 11.65
CA ILE A 66 6.26 -1.13 10.43
C ILE A 66 5.10 -2.08 10.71
N LEU A 67 5.24 -3.01 11.65
CA LEU A 67 4.14 -3.89 12.05
C LEU A 67 2.92 -3.10 12.54
N SER A 68 3.13 -1.94 13.19
CA SER A 68 2.03 -1.06 13.59
C SER A 68 1.36 -0.31 12.42
N GLN A 69 1.98 -0.27 11.24
CA GLN A 69 1.43 0.33 10.02
C GLN A 69 0.69 -0.68 9.12
N ILE A 70 0.99 -1.98 9.24
CA ILE A 70 0.36 -3.04 8.43
C ILE A 70 -1.13 -3.14 8.80
N GLY A 71 -2.00 -2.93 7.82
CA GLY A 71 -3.46 -2.86 8.01
C GLY A 71 -3.99 -1.42 8.04
N PRO A 72 -3.52 -0.55 8.95
CA PRO A 72 -3.89 0.87 8.97
C PRO A 72 -3.44 1.68 7.75
N VAL A 73 -2.36 1.26 7.08
CA VAL A 73 -1.77 1.97 5.94
C VAL A 73 -1.87 1.12 4.68
N SER A 74 -2.21 1.75 3.54
CA SER A 74 -2.28 1.08 2.25
C SER A 74 -0.89 0.68 1.72
N GLU A 75 -0.83 -0.35 0.86
CA GLU A 75 0.43 -0.78 0.23
C GLU A 75 1.12 0.40 -0.47
N ALA A 76 0.35 1.20 -1.23
CA ALA A 76 0.88 2.37 -1.94
C ALA A 76 1.59 3.36 -1.01
N LYS A 77 1.11 3.49 0.24
CA LYS A 77 1.74 4.39 1.21
C LYS A 77 2.99 3.77 1.85
N LEU A 78 3.03 2.46 2.07
CA LEU A 78 4.28 1.77 2.43
C LEU A 78 5.32 1.86 1.31
N GLN A 79 4.91 1.76 0.05
CA GLN A 79 5.81 1.96 -1.11
C GLN A 79 6.38 3.39 -1.14
N ASN A 80 5.56 4.40 -0.84
CA ASN A 80 6.04 5.77 -0.74
C ASN A 80 7.05 5.93 0.42
N MET A 81 6.77 5.35 1.59
CA MET A 81 7.71 5.34 2.71
C MET A 81 9.05 4.70 2.33
N LEU A 82 9.00 3.57 1.61
CA LEU A 82 10.18 2.88 1.09
C LEU A 82 11.00 3.79 0.16
N HIS A 83 10.32 4.47 -0.78
CA HIS A 83 10.96 5.40 -1.70
C HIS A 83 11.63 6.58 -0.98
N VAL A 84 10.94 7.18 0.00
CA VAL A 84 11.50 8.26 0.81
C VAL A 84 12.72 7.79 1.60
N ALA A 85 12.65 6.58 2.20
CA ALA A 85 13.76 6.01 2.96
C ALA A 85 15.00 5.78 2.07
N TRP A 86 14.83 5.23 0.87
CA TRP A 86 15.91 5.07 -0.11
C TRP A 86 16.53 6.40 -0.54
N THR A 87 15.69 7.40 -0.79
CA THR A 87 16.17 8.70 -1.23
C THR A 87 16.97 9.37 -0.11
N ARG A 88 16.50 9.32 1.14
CA ARG A 88 17.23 9.81 2.31
C ARG A 88 18.54 9.06 2.54
N LEU A 89 18.58 7.76 2.26
CA LEU A 89 19.80 6.95 2.41
C LEU A 89 20.89 7.44 1.45
N SER A 90 20.51 7.86 0.24
CA SER A 90 21.45 8.42 -0.75
C SER A 90 22.05 9.77 -0.33
N TYR A 91 21.44 10.46 0.64
CA TYR A 91 21.92 11.73 1.20
C TYR A 91 22.39 11.61 2.66
N ALA A 92 22.42 10.40 3.23
CA ALA A 92 22.83 10.20 4.62
C ALA A 92 24.33 10.52 4.78
N THR A 93 24.67 11.32 5.80
CA THR A 93 26.04 11.79 6.03
C THR A 93 26.70 11.15 7.24
N SER A 94 25.94 10.42 8.08
CA SER A 94 26.44 9.75 9.27
C SER A 94 26.13 8.24 9.25
N PRO A 95 27.00 7.39 9.83
CA PRO A 95 26.75 5.96 9.98
C PRO A 95 25.44 5.64 10.69
N GLU A 96 25.07 6.45 11.68
CA GLU A 96 23.86 6.27 12.48
C GLU A 96 22.59 6.50 11.64
N GLN A 97 22.61 7.49 10.74
CA GLN A 97 21.54 7.72 9.77
C GLN A 97 21.46 6.58 8.75
N MET A 98 22.60 6.17 8.19
CA MET A 98 22.64 5.08 7.21
C MET A 98 22.04 3.80 7.79
N LEU A 99 22.52 3.38 8.96
CA LEU A 99 22.05 2.18 9.63
C LEU A 99 20.55 2.26 10.01
N SER A 100 20.09 3.43 10.47
CA SER A 100 18.66 3.65 10.76
C SER A 100 17.80 3.47 9.51
N LEU A 101 18.24 4.04 8.39
CA LEU A 101 17.51 3.98 7.12
C LEU A 101 17.55 2.58 6.52
N GLU A 102 18.66 1.87 6.62
CA GLU A 102 18.77 0.45 6.22
C GLU A 102 17.77 -0.42 6.98
N HIS A 103 17.75 -0.31 8.32
CA HIS A 103 16.79 -1.05 9.14
C HIS A 103 15.33 -0.73 8.77
N LEU A 104 15.03 0.54 8.50
CA LEU A 104 13.69 0.97 8.07
C LEU A 104 13.33 0.43 6.69
N ILE A 105 14.24 0.49 5.72
CA ILE A 105 14.05 -0.07 4.37
C ILE A 105 13.75 -1.56 4.45
N THR A 106 14.53 -2.32 5.24
CA THR A 106 14.30 -3.74 5.45
C THR A 106 12.94 -3.99 6.08
N ALA A 107 12.59 -3.27 7.15
CA ALA A 107 11.30 -3.44 7.82
C ALA A 107 10.12 -3.10 6.89
N ILE A 108 10.18 -1.99 6.15
CA ILE A 108 9.14 -1.56 5.21
C ILE A 108 8.95 -2.62 4.11
N SER A 109 10.06 -3.15 3.56
CA SER A 109 10.03 -4.18 2.52
C SER A 109 9.34 -5.46 3.01
N ILE A 110 9.63 -5.87 4.25
CA ILE A 110 8.95 -7.01 4.89
C ILE A 110 7.46 -6.71 5.06
N GLY A 111 7.10 -5.52 5.55
CA GLY A 111 5.70 -5.13 5.73
C GLY A 111 4.88 -5.14 4.44
N ILE A 112 5.45 -4.64 3.33
CA ILE A 112 4.85 -4.74 2.00
C ILE A 112 4.64 -6.21 1.60
N GLY A 113 5.64 -7.06 1.83
CA GLY A 113 5.55 -8.49 1.56
C GLY A 113 4.43 -9.16 2.35
N MET A 114 4.27 -8.82 3.64
CA MET A 114 3.20 -9.32 4.49
C MET A 114 1.82 -8.90 3.99
N MET A 115 1.62 -7.62 3.67
CA MET A 115 0.35 -7.14 3.10
C MET A 115 -0.03 -7.87 1.82
N ARG A 116 0.92 -8.02 0.89
CA ARG A 116 0.69 -8.74 -0.36
C ARG A 116 0.33 -10.20 -0.13
N HIS A 117 0.93 -10.84 0.88
CA HIS A 117 0.60 -12.22 1.23
C HIS A 117 -0.82 -12.33 1.83
N GLU A 118 -1.24 -11.38 2.65
CA GLU A 118 -2.61 -11.32 3.19
C GLU A 118 -3.66 -11.05 2.10
N GLU A 119 -3.33 -10.23 1.11
CA GLU A 119 -4.21 -9.91 -0.03
C GLU A 119 -4.18 -10.99 -1.13
N ALA A 120 -3.13 -11.82 -1.20
CA ALA A 120 -2.93 -12.79 -2.26
C ALA A 120 -4.12 -13.75 -2.49
N PRO A 121 -4.76 -14.32 -1.45
CA PRO A 121 -5.93 -15.19 -1.64
C PRO A 121 -7.09 -14.48 -2.36
N GLN A 122 -7.37 -13.23 -1.98
CA GLN A 122 -8.47 -12.44 -2.55
C GLN A 122 -8.18 -12.05 -4.01
N ILE A 123 -6.92 -11.75 -4.31
CA ILE A 123 -6.48 -11.47 -5.68
C ILE A 123 -6.61 -12.71 -6.57
N ILE A 124 -6.20 -13.88 -6.07
CA ILE A 124 -6.33 -15.17 -6.78
C ILE A 124 -7.80 -15.46 -7.08
N GLU A 125 -8.67 -15.38 -6.07
CA GLU A 125 -10.11 -15.60 -6.22
C GLU A 125 -10.73 -14.66 -7.26
N ARG A 126 -10.42 -13.35 -7.18
CA ARG A 126 -10.90 -12.36 -8.15
C ARG A 126 -10.45 -12.67 -9.58
N ASN A 127 -9.23 -13.14 -9.76
CA ASN A 127 -8.69 -13.45 -11.08
C ASN A 127 -9.32 -14.72 -11.66
N LEU A 128 -9.55 -15.75 -10.84
CA LEU A 128 -10.27 -16.96 -11.27
C LEU A 128 -11.68 -16.62 -11.75
N LEU A 129 -12.41 -15.80 -10.99
CA LEU A 129 -13.75 -15.36 -11.37
C LEU A 129 -13.77 -14.56 -12.68
N ARG A 130 -12.75 -13.74 -12.92
CA ARG A 130 -12.58 -13.00 -14.20
C ARG A 130 -12.36 -13.93 -15.38
N GLU A 131 -11.60 -15.01 -15.20
CA GLU A 131 -11.38 -15.99 -16.27
C GLU A 131 -12.64 -16.82 -16.56
N GLU A 132 -13.37 -17.24 -15.53
CA GLU A 132 -14.65 -17.95 -15.71
C GLU A 132 -15.68 -17.10 -16.46
N THR A 133 -15.81 -15.82 -16.07
CA THR A 133 -16.72 -14.88 -16.76
C THR A 133 -16.29 -14.61 -18.20
N ARG A 134 -14.99 -14.50 -18.48
CA ARG A 134 -14.46 -14.40 -19.84
C ARG A 134 -14.79 -15.64 -20.67
N GLY A 135 -14.54 -16.83 -20.15
CA GLY A 135 -14.83 -18.09 -20.82
C GLY A 135 -16.32 -18.28 -21.11
N ALA A 136 -17.19 -17.91 -20.17
CA ALA A 136 -18.65 -17.94 -20.35
C ALA A 136 -19.11 -16.99 -21.47
N ALA A 137 -18.55 -15.77 -21.53
CA ALA A 137 -18.86 -14.80 -22.58
C ALA A 137 -18.40 -15.27 -23.96
N GLU A 138 -17.22 -15.91 -24.04
CA GLU A 138 -16.71 -16.51 -25.28
C GLU A 138 -17.60 -17.66 -25.76
N MET A 139 -18.00 -18.57 -24.86
CA MET A 139 -18.92 -19.67 -25.19
C MET A 139 -20.29 -19.17 -25.67
N GLN A 140 -20.85 -18.15 -25.01
CA GLN A 140 -22.11 -17.54 -25.42
C GLN A 140 -21.99 -16.89 -26.81
N THR A 141 -20.88 -16.20 -27.07
CA THR A 141 -20.58 -15.60 -28.38
C THR A 141 -20.46 -16.67 -29.46
N HIS A 142 -19.76 -17.77 -29.18
CA HIS A 142 -19.65 -18.90 -30.10
C HIS A 142 -21.00 -19.58 -30.39
N ALA A 143 -21.84 -19.77 -29.36
CA ALA A 143 -23.18 -20.34 -29.52
C ALA A 143 -24.08 -19.44 -30.39
N LEU A 144 -24.08 -18.13 -30.13
CA LEU A 144 -24.82 -17.15 -30.93
C LEU A 144 -24.36 -17.13 -32.40
N ASN A 145 -23.05 -17.16 -32.63
CA ASN A 145 -22.49 -17.20 -33.98
C ASN A 145 -22.86 -18.49 -34.71
N ARG A 146 -22.87 -19.64 -34.01
CA ARG A 146 -23.30 -20.92 -34.57
C ARG A 146 -24.79 -20.87 -34.96
N TRP A 147 -25.66 -20.40 -34.07
CA TRP A 147 -27.09 -20.27 -34.36
C TRP A 147 -27.37 -19.35 -35.55
N ARG A 148 -26.76 -18.16 -35.59
CA ARG A 148 -26.88 -17.22 -36.74
C ARG A 148 -26.43 -17.81 -38.07
N ARG A 149 -25.47 -18.74 -38.05
CA ARG A 149 -25.01 -19.44 -39.26
C ARG A 149 -26.05 -20.47 -39.71
N LEU A 150 -26.60 -21.25 -38.78
CA LEU A 150 -27.61 -22.26 -39.07
C LEU A 150 -28.93 -21.66 -39.57
N SER A 151 -29.40 -20.56 -38.97
CA SER A 151 -30.63 -19.88 -39.42
C SER A 151 -30.50 -19.35 -40.85
N ARG A 152 -29.35 -18.76 -41.20
CA ARG A 152 -29.09 -18.28 -42.57
C ARG A 152 -29.07 -19.38 -43.61
N LEU A 153 -28.66 -20.60 -43.25
CA LEU A 153 -28.69 -21.75 -44.14
C LEU A 153 -30.11 -22.30 -44.32
N ALA A 154 -30.95 -22.21 -43.28
CA ALA A 154 -32.35 -22.63 -43.34
C ALA A 154 -33.22 -21.70 -44.20
N ASP A 155 -32.94 -20.39 -44.22
CA ASP A 155 -33.66 -19.42 -45.06
C ASP A 155 -33.30 -19.48 -46.56
N GLN A 156 -32.28 -20.27 -46.94
CA GLN A 156 -31.76 -20.39 -48.31
C GLN A 156 -32.16 -21.70 -49.03
N GLY A 157 -32.87 -22.60 -48.35
CA GLY A 157 -33.38 -23.87 -48.90
C GLY A 157 -34.89 -23.85 -49.03
#